data_AF-F4P1L5-F1
#
_entry.id   AF-F4P1L5-F1
#
_cell.length_a   1.000
_cell.length_b   1.000
_cell.length_c   1.000
_cell.angle_alpha   90.00
_cell.angle_beta   90.00
_cell.angle_gamma   90.00
#
_symmetry.space_group_name_H-M   'P 1'
#
loop_
_entity.id
_entity.type
_entity.pdbx_description
1 polymer ?
#
loop_
_entity_poly.entity_id
_entity_poly.type
_entity_poly.pdbx_seq_one_letter_code
_entity_poly.pdbx_strand_id
1 'polypeptide(L)' 'DYAAVIKSRDEYYKEQLVTGQEIRILRDKLRWCYIREGVNHLQNCRHLSTQLMEVMR' A
#
# COMPACT_ATOMS: atom_id res chain seq x y z
N ASP A 1 19.88 -22.62 -15.20
CA ASP A 1 19.94 -21.55 -16.21
C ASP A 1 20.11 -20.22 -15.50
N TYR A 2 21.24 -19.53 -15.73
CA TYR A 2 21.57 -18.27 -15.04
C TYR A 2 20.64 -17.11 -15.44
N ALA A 3 20.17 -17.09 -16.69
CA ALA A 3 19.27 -16.05 -17.17
C ALA A 3 17.89 -16.11 -16.49
N ALA A 4 17.39 -17.32 -16.25
CA ALA A 4 16.13 -17.54 -15.53
C ALA A 4 16.17 -17.00 -14.09
N VAL A 5 17.30 -17.16 -13.39
CA VAL A 5 17.49 -16.66 -12.01
C VAL A 5 17.54 -15.13 -11.96
N ILE A 6 18.16 -14.48 -12.95
CA ILE A 6 18.17 -13.01 -13.02
C ILE A 6 16.75 -12.48 -13.27
N LYS A 7 16.03 -13.10 -14.20
CA LYS A 7 14.67 -12.68 -14.55
C LYS A 7 13.72 -12.80 -13.36
N SER A 8 13.73 -13.93 -12.65
CA SER A 8 12.87 -14.10 -11.47
C SER A 8 13.18 -13.10 -10.36
N ARG A 9 14.46 -12.74 -10.20
CA ARG A 9 14.88 -11.72 -9.24
C ARG A 9 14.37 -10.32 -9.63
N ASP A 10 14.46 -9.96 -10.91
CA ASP A 10 13.95 -8.68 -11.43
C ASP A 10 12.43 -8.57 -11.27
N GLU A 11 11.70 -9.64 -11.58
CA GLU A 11 10.24 -9.72 -11.39
C GLU A 11 9.86 -9.52 -9.91
N TYR A 12 10.55 -10.22 -9.00
CA TYR A 12 10.36 -10.03 -7.56
C TYR A 12 10.57 -8.58 -7.12
N TYR A 13 11.65 -7.92 -7.56
CA TYR A 13 11.90 -6.52 -7.20
C TYR A 13 10.83 -5.58 -7.75
N LYS A 14 10.34 -5.82 -8.97
CA LYS A 14 9.24 -5.04 -9.54
C LYS A 14 7.96 -5.15 -8.72
N GLU A 15 7.61 -6.35 -8.28
CA GLU A 15 6.46 -6.57 -7.40
C GLU A 15 6.62 -5.82 -6.07
N GLN A 16 7.80 -5.87 -5.44
CA GLN A 16 8.07 -5.12 -4.21
C GLN A 16 7.95 -3.61 -4.41
N LEU A 17 8.38 -3.09 -5.57
CA LEU A 17 8.20 -1.68 -5.91
C LEU A 17 6.72 -1.32 -6.07
N VAL A 18 5.92 -2.18 -6.70
CA VAL A 18 4.47 -1.98 -6.85
C VAL A 18 3.79 -1.96 -5.49
N THR A 19 4.02 -2.95 -4.62
CA THR A 19 3.48 -2.98 -3.26
C THR A 19 3.87 -1.73 -2.47
N GLY A 20 5.12 -1.27 -2.61
CA GLY A 20 5.58 -0.03 -1.98
C GLY A 20 4.81 1.21 -2.45
N GLN A 21 4.46 1.29 -3.74
CA GLN A 21 3.65 2.40 -4.26
C GLN A 21 2.18 2.30 -3.83
N GLU A 22 1.61 1.09 -3.75
CA GLU A 22 0.25 0.88 -3.24
C GLU A 22 0.11 1.37 -1.80
N ILE A 23 1.10 1.06 -0.95
CA ILE A 23 1.15 1.55 0.44
C ILE A 23 1.19 3.09 0.47
N ARG A 24 1.99 3.73 -0.39
CA ARG A 24 2.06 5.20 -0.46
C ARG A 24 0.70 5.81 -0.84
N ILE A 25 0.06 5.27 -1.86
CA ILE A 25 -1.27 5.72 -2.31
C ILE A 25 -2.31 5.55 -1.20
N LEU A 26 -2.32 4.41 -0.51
CA LEU A 26 -3.25 4.16 0.60
C LEU A 26 -3.01 5.14 1.77
N ARG A 27 -1.76 5.42 2.11
CA ARG A 27 -1.42 6.40 3.16
C ARG A 27 -1.88 7.80 2.79
N ASP A 28 -1.71 8.22 1.53
CA ASP A 28 -2.18 9.52 1.07
C ASP A 28 -3.71 9.61 1.11
N LYS A 29 -4.42 8.57 0.64
CA LYS A 29 -5.88 8.50 0.75
C LYS A 29 -6.37 8.56 2.20
N LEU A 30 -5.72 7.84 3.10
CA LEU A 30 -6.04 7.85 4.52
C LEU A 30 -5.84 9.24 5.12
N ARG A 31 -4.71 9.89 4.81
CA ARG A 31 -4.43 11.28 5.24
C ARG A 31 -5.51 12.24 4.75
N TRP A 32 -5.89 12.16 3.48
CA TRP A 32 -6.95 12.98 2.91
C TRP A 32 -8.30 12.73 3.59
N CYS A 33 -8.63 11.46 3.85
CA CYS A 33 -9.85 11.10 4.57
C CYS A 33 -9.86 11.70 5.99
N TYR A 34 -8.75 11.61 6.72
CA TYR A 34 -8.64 12.17 8.07
C TYR A 34 -8.83 13.69 8.08
N ILE A 35 -8.26 14.40 7.10
CA ILE A 35 -8.43 15.85 6.97
C ILE A 35 -9.88 16.21 6.63
N ARG A 36 -10.53 15.44 5.74
CA ARG A 36 -11.89 15.70 5.29
C ARG A 36 -12.95 15.41 6.36
N GLU A 37 -12.83 14.28 7.04
CA GLU A 37 -13.82 13.80 8.01
C GLU A 37 -13.66 14.43 9.39
N GLY A 38 -12.48 14.97 9.71
CA GLY A 38 -12.19 15.59 11.00
C GLY A 38 -12.45 14.62 12.15
N VAL A 39 -13.36 14.96 13.06
CA VAL A 39 -13.71 14.13 14.23
C VAL A 39 -14.30 12.77 13.88
N ASN A 40 -14.91 12.61 12.70
CA ASN A 40 -15.58 11.36 12.28
C ASN A 40 -14.65 10.34 11.63
N HIS A 41 -13.35 10.63 11.55
CA HIS A 41 -12.39 9.80 10.81
C HIS A 41 -12.32 8.34 11.29
N LEU A 42 -12.59 8.07 12.57
CA LEU A 42 -12.56 6.71 13.14
C LEU A 42 -13.63 5.78 12.55
N GLN A 43 -14.78 6.33 12.15
CA GLN A 43 -15.87 5.54 11.58
C GLN A 43 -15.76 5.51 10.06
N ASN A 44 -15.57 6.67 9.44
CA ASN A 44 -15.64 6.82 7.99
C ASN A 44 -14.35 6.35 7.28
N CYS A 45 -13.17 6.52 7.90
CA CYS A 45 -11.88 6.16 7.29
C CYS A 45 -11.34 4.79 7.73
N ARG A 46 -12.07 4.03 8.57
CA ARG A 46 -11.62 2.74 9.12
C ARG A 46 -11.23 1.73 8.05
N HIS A 47 -11.99 1.66 6.96
CA HIS A 47 -11.73 0.73 5.87
C HIS A 47 -10.37 0.96 5.20
N LEU A 48 -9.95 2.23 5.05
CA LEU A 48 -8.63 2.58 4.51
C LEU A 48 -7.49 2.18 5.47
N SER A 49 -7.70 2.32 6.78
CA SER A 49 -6.68 1.90 7.75
C SER A 49 -6.57 0.38 7.82
N THR A 50 -7.69 -0.35 7.75
CA THR A 50 -7.69 -1.82 7.66
C THR A 50 -6.95 -2.30 6.41
N GLN A 51 -7.26 -1.74 5.24
CA GLN A 51 -6.58 -2.08 3.99
C GLN A 51 -5.07 -1.82 4.06
N LEU A 52 -4.65 -0.67 4.62
CA LEU A 52 -3.24 -0.37 4.80
C LEU A 52 -2.55 -1.41 5.71
N MET A 53 -3.21 -1.84 6.77
CA MET A 53 -2.68 -2.85 7.69
C MET A 53 -2.61 -4.25 7.04
N GLU A 54 -3.51 -4.57 6.12
CA GLU A 54 -3.49 -5.82 5.36
C GLU A 54 -2.33 -5.86 4.36
N VAL A 55 -2.10 -4.77 3.62
CA VAL A 55 -1.02 -4.68 2.62
C VAL A 55 0.37 -4.61 3.27
N MET A 56 0.46 -4.08 4.50
CA MET A 56 1.72 -4.00 5.24
C MET A 56 2.13 -5.31 5.95
N ARG A 57 1.25 -6.31 5.99
CA ARG A 57 1.47 -7.56 6.73
C ARG A 57 2.22 -8.59 5.88
#